data_AF-A0A6J5FCV0-F1
#
_entry.id   AF-A0A6J5FCV0-F1
#
_cell.length_a   1.000
_cell.length_b   1.000
_cell.length_c   1.000
_cell.angle_alpha   90.00
_cell.angle_beta   90.00
_cell.angle_gamma   90.00
#
_symmetry.space_group_name_H-M   'P 1'
#
loop_
_entity.id
_entity.type
_entity.pdbx_description
1 polymer ?
#
loop_
_entity_poly.entity_id
_entity_poly.type
_entity_poly.pdbx_seq_one_letter_code
_entity_poly.pdbx_strand_id
1 'polypeptide(L)'
;MLAHFDTPPSVQKDRCPFSRVNLRSLVLEGTVLIAIRKHLAVDKTLEELDVEGRFRRLHIRTYSDSLKLTPFEERMVTLRDRGEYVSFLKAAVAGKLNIAVAGATGSGKSTFTRTLLKYVPRTDRTMILEDTHEVGSDDHDEIGYSSTANRRGVLPRVTA
;
A
#
# COMPACT_ATOMS: atom_id res chain seq x y z
N MET A 1 -8.06 30.76 -20.46
CA MET A 1 -7.50 32.05 -20.01
C MET A 1 -8.65 32.91 -19.51
N LEU A 2 -8.78 33.02 -18.19
CA LEU A 2 -9.35 34.17 -17.47
C LEU A 2 -9.03 33.92 -16.00
N ALA A 3 -8.09 34.71 -15.49
CA ALA A 3 -7.68 34.75 -14.09
C ALA A 3 -8.51 35.83 -13.40
N HIS A 4 -8.94 35.56 -12.17
CA HIS A 4 -9.32 36.57 -11.21
C HIS A 4 -8.47 36.35 -9.96
N PHE A 5 -7.69 37.36 -9.59
CA PHE A 5 -6.97 37.49 -8.34
C PHE A 5 -7.40 38.80 -7.68
N ASP A 6 -7.69 38.74 -6.37
CA ASP A 6 -7.44 39.75 -5.32
C ASP A 6 -8.23 39.31 -4.06
N THR A 7 -7.78 39.39 -2.80
CA THR A 7 -6.53 39.86 -2.15
C THR A 7 -6.42 39.14 -0.78
N PRO A 8 -5.22 38.98 -0.18
CA PRO A 8 -5.01 38.51 1.21
C PRO A 8 -5.25 39.70 2.19
N PRO A 9 -5.17 39.59 3.55
CA PRO A 9 -4.70 38.48 4.38
C PRO A 9 -5.59 38.15 5.61
N SER A 10 -5.43 36.95 6.15
CA SER A 10 -5.17 36.82 7.59
C SER A 10 -4.35 35.56 7.82
N VAL A 11 -3.09 35.77 8.18
CA VAL A 11 -2.22 34.74 8.74
C VAL A 11 -2.91 34.25 10.01
N GLN A 12 -3.48 33.05 9.97
CA GLN A 12 -4.01 32.41 11.17
C GLN A 12 -3.49 30.99 11.32
N LYS A 13 -2.39 30.96 12.10
CA LYS A 13 -2.03 29.96 13.10
C LYS A 13 -1.45 28.66 12.53
N ASP A 14 -0.11 28.63 12.56
CA ASP A 14 0.69 27.42 12.73
C ASP A 14 0.04 26.48 13.75
N ARG A 15 -0.60 25.43 13.22
CA ARG A 15 -0.85 24.20 13.94
C ARG A 15 -0.30 23.09 13.07
N CYS A 16 0.82 22.50 13.47
CA CYS A 16 1.16 21.15 13.02
C CYS A 16 0.02 20.21 13.47
N PRO A 17 -0.79 19.65 12.56
CA PRO A 17 -1.74 18.65 12.96
C PRO A 17 -1.02 17.31 12.83
N PHE A 18 -0.51 16.78 13.95
CA PHE A 18 -0.30 15.34 13.99
C PHE A 18 -1.69 14.69 13.85
N SER A 19 -2.06 14.21 12.67
CA SER A 19 -3.24 13.36 12.52
C SER A 19 -2.90 11.96 13.06
N ARG A 20 -2.89 11.83 14.40
CA ARG A 20 -2.84 10.53 15.05
C ARG A 20 -4.17 9.82 14.82
N VAL A 21 -4.20 8.82 13.93
CA VAL A 21 -5.34 7.90 13.85
C VAL A 21 -5.10 6.79 14.87
N ASN A 22 -5.88 6.77 15.94
CA ASN A 22 -5.84 5.71 16.96
C ASN A 22 -6.93 4.68 16.63
N LEU A 23 -6.53 3.55 16.02
CA LEU A 23 -7.45 2.50 15.57
C LEU A 23 -7.43 1.28 16.51
N ARG A 24 -7.45 1.47 17.83
CA ARG A 24 -7.43 0.36 18.81
C ARG A 24 -8.47 -0.74 18.58
N SER A 25 -9.61 -0.46 17.94
CA SER A 25 -10.63 -1.48 17.63
C SER A 25 -10.40 -2.22 16.31
N LEU A 26 -9.40 -1.82 15.53
CA LEU A 26 -9.08 -2.38 14.21
C LEU A 26 -7.62 -2.87 14.21
N VAL A 27 -7.07 -3.31 15.34
CA VAL A 27 -5.72 -3.89 15.42
C VAL A 27 -5.74 -5.06 16.40
N LEU A 28 -4.73 -5.93 16.36
CA LEU A 28 -4.64 -7.06 17.28
C LEU A 28 -4.67 -6.60 18.74
N GLU A 29 -5.29 -7.40 19.60
CA GLU A 29 -5.40 -7.08 21.02
C GLU A 29 -4.02 -6.88 21.65
N GLY A 30 -3.89 -5.83 22.47
CA GLY A 30 -2.60 -5.43 23.06
C GLY A 30 -1.67 -4.62 22.14
N THR A 31 -2.06 -4.36 20.89
CA THR A 31 -1.25 -3.57 19.93
C THR A 31 -1.83 -2.18 19.66
N VAL A 32 -0.99 -1.26 19.18
CA VAL A 32 -1.41 0.05 18.64
C VAL A 32 -0.65 0.30 17.35
N LEU A 33 -1.37 0.58 16.27
CA LEU A 33 -0.79 1.01 15.00
C LEU A 33 -0.70 2.54 14.97
N ILE A 34 0.50 3.07 14.75
CA ILE A 34 0.75 4.51 14.64
C ILE A 34 1.45 4.79 13.32
N ALA A 35 0.81 5.57 12.44
CA ALA A 35 1.41 6.07 11.21
C ALA A 35 1.61 7.59 11.34
N ILE A 36 2.87 8.05 11.34
CA ILE A 36 3.20 9.48 11.38
C ILE A 36 3.65 9.92 10.00
N ARG A 37 2.87 10.79 9.36
CA ARG A 37 3.26 11.44 8.12
C ARG A 37 3.91 12.78 8.44
N LYS A 38 5.22 12.89 8.24
CA LYS A 38 5.94 14.16 8.35
C LYS A 38 5.52 15.05 7.17
N HIS A 39 4.82 16.14 7.47
CA HIS A 39 4.58 17.18 6.49
C HIS A 39 5.87 18.01 6.34
N LEU A 40 6.46 18.02 5.14
CA LEU A 40 7.44 19.03 4.76
C LEU A 40 6.63 20.15 4.11
N ALA A 41 6.47 21.27 4.80
CA ALA A 41 5.91 22.49 4.22
C ALA A 41 6.97 23.09 3.31
N VAL A 42 7.04 22.62 2.06
CA VAL A 42 7.85 23.24 1.01
C VAL A 42 6.97 23.31 -0.23
N ASP A 43 6.51 24.52 -0.54
CA ASP A 43 5.84 24.80 -1.80
C ASP A 43 6.93 24.96 -2.87
N LYS A 44 7.06 23.98 -3.76
CA LYS A 44 8.04 23.97 -4.85
C LYS A 44 7.37 24.21 -6.18
N THR A 45 8.00 25.00 -7.02
CA THR A 45 7.67 25.19 -8.44
C THR A 45 8.02 23.95 -9.26
N LEU A 46 7.48 23.83 -10.48
CA LEU A 46 7.77 22.71 -11.37
C LEU A 46 9.25 22.72 -11.78
N GLU A 47 9.83 23.90 -11.97
CA GLU A 47 11.22 24.12 -12.33
C GLU A 47 12.16 23.61 -11.22
N GLU A 48 11.85 23.89 -9.96
CA GLU A 48 12.62 23.36 -8.82
C GLU A 48 12.53 21.84 -8.73
N LEU A 49 11.35 21.26 -8.99
CA LEU A 49 11.19 19.81 -9.04
C LEU A 49 11.97 19.18 -10.20
N ASP A 50 12.07 19.85 -11.34
CA ASP A 50 12.86 19.38 -12.48
C ASP A 50 14.37 19.43 -12.19
N VAL A 51 14.85 20.53 -11.61
CA VAL A 51 16.25 20.66 -11.16
C VAL A 51 16.61 19.59 -10.13
N GLU A 52 15.70 19.26 -9.21
CA GLU A 52 15.84 18.14 -8.27
C GLU A 52 15.80 16.75 -8.94
N GLY A 53 15.53 16.70 -10.24
CA GLY A 53 15.48 15.49 -11.03
C GLY A 53 14.26 14.63 -10.74
N ARG A 54 13.16 15.20 -10.23
CA ARG A 54 11.91 14.47 -9.95
C ARG A 54 11.35 13.79 -11.20
N PHE A 55 11.66 14.34 -12.37
CA PHE A 55 11.19 13.83 -13.65
C PHE A 55 12.18 12.90 -14.38
N ARG A 56 13.40 12.70 -13.85
CA ARG A 56 14.47 11.90 -14.51
C ARG A 56 14.09 10.42 -14.76
N ARG A 57 13.16 9.88 -13.98
CA ARG A 57 12.71 8.49 -14.06
C ARG A 57 11.24 8.38 -14.51
N LEU A 58 10.73 9.38 -15.20
CA LEU A 58 9.42 9.29 -15.82
C LEU A 58 9.44 8.21 -16.93
N HIS A 59 8.74 7.12 -16.67
CA HIS A 59 8.46 6.11 -17.68
C HIS A 59 7.22 6.54 -18.46
N ILE A 60 7.44 7.16 -19.63
CA ILE A 60 6.36 7.52 -20.55
C ILE A 60 6.10 6.30 -21.45
N ARG A 61 4.90 5.73 -21.34
CA ARG A 61 4.44 4.71 -22.29
C ARG A 61 3.69 5.39 -23.43
N THR A 62 4.18 5.26 -24.65
CA THR A 62 3.50 5.76 -25.85
C THR A 62 2.45 4.76 -26.34
N TYR A 63 1.55 5.19 -27.23
CA TYR A 63 0.57 4.29 -27.85
C TYR A 63 1.24 3.11 -28.57
N SER A 64 2.39 3.34 -29.23
CA SER A 64 3.17 2.28 -29.88
C SER A 64 3.78 1.27 -28.89
N ASP A 65 3.93 1.65 -27.61
CA ASP A 65 4.43 0.76 -26.57
C ASP A 65 3.31 0.03 -25.82
N SER A 66 2.04 0.37 -26.08
CA SER A 66 0.89 -0.30 -25.44
C SER A 66 0.80 -1.79 -25.77
N LEU A 67 1.36 -2.20 -26.91
CA LEU A 67 1.42 -3.60 -27.34
C LEU A 67 2.70 -4.32 -26.88
N LYS A 68 3.66 -3.60 -26.29
CA LYS A 68 4.94 -4.19 -25.85
C LYS A 68 4.89 -4.53 -24.37
N LEU A 69 5.23 -5.78 -24.08
CA LEU A 69 5.45 -6.23 -22.72
C LEU A 69 6.74 -5.60 -22.16
N THR A 70 6.74 -5.26 -20.88
CA THR A 70 7.96 -5.01 -20.13
C THR A 70 8.78 -6.30 -20.00
N PRO A 71 10.09 -6.21 -19.75
CA PRO A 71 10.91 -7.40 -19.46
C PRO A 71 10.36 -8.25 -18.31
N PHE A 72 9.69 -7.62 -17.33
CA PHE A 72 9.04 -8.35 -16.24
C PHE A 72 7.81 -9.13 -16.75
N GLU A 73 6.95 -8.50 -17.55
CA GLU A 73 5.78 -9.15 -18.14
C GLU A 73 6.17 -10.30 -19.08
N GLU A 74 7.22 -10.15 -19.90
CA GLU A 74 7.76 -11.23 -20.75
C GLU A 74 8.24 -12.43 -19.93
N ARG A 75 8.95 -12.16 -18.82
CA ARG A 75 9.38 -13.20 -17.88
C ARG A 75 8.18 -13.93 -17.28
N MET A 76 7.13 -13.21 -16.91
CA MET A 76 5.90 -13.80 -16.35
C MET A 76 5.19 -14.70 -17.36
N VAL A 77 5.07 -14.26 -18.61
CA VAL A 77 4.50 -15.07 -19.72
C VAL A 77 5.34 -16.33 -19.94
N THR A 78 6.67 -16.19 -19.98
CA THR A 78 7.58 -17.34 -20.16
C THR A 78 7.41 -18.38 -19.05
N LEU A 79 7.34 -17.97 -17.79
CA LEU A 79 7.14 -18.89 -16.67
C LEU A 79 5.78 -19.59 -16.73
N ARG A 80 4.72 -18.87 -17.11
CA ARG A 80 3.38 -19.44 -17.31
C ARG A 80 3.38 -20.49 -18.42
N ASP A 81 3.95 -20.17 -19.57
CA ASP A 81 3.91 -21.02 -20.78
C ASP A 81 4.75 -22.29 -20.61
N ARG A 82 5.78 -22.25 -19.76
CA ARG A 82 6.57 -23.41 -19.36
C ARG A 82 5.96 -24.23 -18.22
N GLY A 83 4.84 -23.79 -17.64
CA GLY A 83 4.21 -24.46 -16.50
C GLY A 83 4.99 -24.32 -15.18
N GLU A 84 5.90 -23.36 -15.08
CA GLU A 84 6.73 -23.12 -13.89
C GLU A 84 5.97 -22.31 -12.82
N TYR A 85 4.81 -22.82 -12.37
CA TYR A 85 3.87 -22.05 -11.54
C TYR A 85 4.44 -21.62 -10.19
N VAL A 86 5.31 -22.41 -9.57
CA VAL A 86 5.96 -22.03 -8.32
C VAL A 86 6.85 -20.80 -8.52
N SER A 87 7.68 -20.80 -9.56
CA SER A 87 8.53 -19.66 -9.93
C SER A 87 7.71 -18.45 -10.36
N PHE A 88 6.62 -18.68 -11.08
CA PHE A 88 5.66 -17.64 -11.48
C PHE A 88 5.07 -16.94 -10.26
N LEU A 89 4.52 -17.69 -9.29
CA LEU A 89 3.89 -17.12 -8.11
C LEU A 89 4.88 -16.37 -7.21
N LYS A 90 6.08 -16.93 -7.00
CA LYS A 90 7.15 -16.23 -6.25
C LYS A 90 7.51 -14.90 -6.92
N ALA A 91 7.66 -14.90 -8.24
CA ALA A 91 7.97 -13.69 -8.99
C ALA A 91 6.82 -12.69 -9.03
N ALA A 92 5.57 -13.15 -9.09
CA ALA A 92 4.39 -12.31 -9.04
C ALA A 92 4.32 -11.55 -7.71
N VAL A 93 4.57 -12.24 -6.59
CA VAL A 93 4.57 -11.63 -5.25
C VAL A 93 5.73 -10.63 -5.13
N ALA A 94 6.96 -11.04 -5.44
CA ALA A 94 8.13 -10.15 -5.35
C ALA A 94 8.03 -8.93 -6.29
N GLY A 95 7.38 -9.10 -7.46
CA GLY A 95 7.10 -8.05 -8.42
C GLY A 95 5.88 -7.19 -8.08
N LYS A 96 5.25 -7.39 -6.92
CA LYS A 96 4.11 -6.61 -6.41
C LYS A 96 2.91 -6.61 -7.36
N LEU A 97 2.65 -7.72 -8.03
CA LEU A 97 1.44 -7.87 -8.83
C LEU A 97 0.19 -7.89 -7.94
N ASN A 98 -0.89 -7.35 -8.47
CA ASN A 98 -2.21 -7.51 -7.87
C ASN A 98 -2.69 -8.95 -8.12
N ILE A 99 -2.76 -9.75 -7.06
CA ILE A 99 -3.12 -11.18 -7.14
C ILE A 99 -4.47 -11.38 -6.46
N ALA A 100 -5.43 -11.94 -7.20
CA ALA A 100 -6.72 -12.36 -6.67
C ALA A 100 -6.77 -13.90 -6.59
N VAL A 101 -7.02 -14.43 -5.40
CA VAL A 101 -7.17 -15.87 -5.16
C VAL A 101 -8.66 -16.22 -5.13
N ALA A 102 -9.14 -16.95 -6.13
CA ALA A 102 -10.55 -17.32 -6.28
C ALA A 102 -10.77 -18.84 -6.16
N GLY A 103 -11.99 -19.26 -5.79
CA GLY A 103 -12.35 -20.66 -5.59
C GLY A 103 -13.55 -20.84 -4.63
N ALA A 104 -14.13 -22.04 -4.61
CA ALA A 104 -15.28 -22.38 -3.76
C ALA A 104 -14.97 -22.27 -2.25
N THR A 105 -16.00 -22.18 -1.40
CA THR A 105 -15.84 -22.24 0.06
C THR A 105 -15.15 -23.55 0.46
N GLY A 106 -14.18 -23.50 1.37
CA GLY A 106 -13.41 -24.67 1.78
C GLY A 106 -12.28 -25.09 0.83
N SER A 107 -12.08 -24.42 -0.32
CA SER A 107 -11.03 -24.79 -1.29
C SER A 107 -9.60 -24.42 -0.89
N GLY A 108 -9.36 -23.99 0.35
CA GLY A 108 -8.03 -23.61 0.84
C GLY A 108 -7.51 -22.24 0.40
N LYS A 109 -8.38 -21.31 -0.05
CA LYS A 109 -7.98 -19.95 -0.46
C LYS A 109 -7.15 -19.22 0.61
N SER A 110 -7.61 -19.22 1.87
CA SER A 110 -6.88 -18.59 2.98
C SER A 110 -5.51 -19.23 3.19
N THR A 111 -5.40 -20.55 3.03
CA THR A 111 -4.11 -21.28 3.10
C THR A 111 -3.17 -20.87 1.96
N PHE A 112 -3.71 -20.73 0.75
CA PHE A 112 -2.95 -20.32 -0.42
C PHE A 112 -2.46 -18.87 -0.29
N THR A 113 -3.33 -17.92 0.08
CA THR A 113 -2.97 -16.52 0.34
C THR A 113 -1.87 -16.42 1.40
N ARG A 114 -2.01 -17.13 2.52
CA ARG A 114 -0.98 -17.18 3.57
C ARG A 114 0.35 -17.72 3.08
N THR A 115 0.32 -18.71 2.19
CA THR A 115 1.54 -19.25 1.59
C THR A 115 2.23 -18.23 0.69
N LEU A 116 1.44 -17.45 -0.08
CA LEU A 116 1.99 -16.38 -0.92
C LEU A 116 2.61 -15.25 -0.11
N LEU A 117 2.03 -14.91 1.05
CA LEU A 117 2.55 -13.85 1.91
C LEU A 117 3.99 -14.10 2.37
N LYS A 118 4.38 -15.37 2.57
CA LYS A 118 5.78 -15.74 2.89
C LYS A 118 6.82 -15.31 1.85
N TYR A 119 6.38 -14.98 0.64
CA TYR A 119 7.25 -14.52 -0.44
C TYR A 119 7.24 -13.00 -0.62
N VAL A 120 6.50 -12.25 0.19
CA VAL A 120 6.60 -10.79 0.23
C VAL A 120 7.95 -10.44 0.86
N PRO A 121 8.78 -9.59 0.22
CA PRO A 121 10.07 -9.19 0.77
C PRO A 121 9.95 -8.63 2.19
N ARG A 122 10.82 -9.04 3.11
CA ARG A 122 10.80 -8.55 4.51
C ARG A 122 10.90 -7.04 4.66
N THR A 123 11.56 -6.40 3.70
CA THR A 123 11.73 -4.94 3.64
C THR A 123 10.44 -4.18 3.27
N ASP A 124 9.41 -4.89 2.79
CA ASP A 124 8.14 -4.28 2.45
C ASP A 124 7.23 -4.19 3.69
N ARG A 125 6.63 -3.01 3.87
CA ARG A 125 5.59 -2.80 4.88
C ARG A 125 4.31 -3.46 4.42
N THR A 126 3.75 -4.35 5.24
CA THR A 126 2.57 -5.14 4.89
C THR A 126 1.40 -4.78 5.81
N MET A 127 0.22 -4.57 5.23
CA MET A 127 -1.01 -4.40 6.01
C MET A 127 -1.98 -5.52 5.63
N ILE A 128 -2.42 -6.28 6.64
CA ILE A 128 -3.33 -7.41 6.50
C ILE A 128 -4.71 -6.97 7.00
N LEU A 129 -5.70 -7.10 6.12
CA LEU A 129 -7.10 -6.80 6.39
C LEU A 129 -7.88 -8.11 6.37
N GLU A 130 -8.38 -8.55 7.52
CA GLU A 130 -9.06 -9.84 7.67
C GLU A 130 -10.15 -9.76 8.73
N ASP A 131 -11.26 -10.47 8.55
CA ASP A 131 -12.35 -10.46 9.54
C ASP A 131 -12.01 -11.30 10.79
N THR A 132 -11.44 -12.48 10.56
CA THR A 132 -10.86 -13.34 11.60
C THR A 132 -9.35 -13.39 11.42
N HIS A 133 -8.61 -13.28 12.52
CA HIS A 133 -7.15 -13.39 12.47
C HIS A 133 -6.74 -14.82 12.11
N GLU A 134 -6.47 -15.05 10.82
CA GLU A 134 -6.02 -16.34 10.33
C GLU A 134 -4.53 -16.30 9.97
N VAL A 135 -3.97 -15.16 9.57
CA VAL A 135 -2.61 -15.09 8.99
C VAL A 135 -1.57 -14.61 10.00
N GLY A 136 -0.66 -15.50 10.40
CA GLY A 136 0.51 -15.15 11.24
C GLY A 136 1.58 -14.33 10.51
N SER A 137 2.39 -13.57 11.26
CA SER A 137 3.31 -12.53 10.76
C SER A 137 4.80 -12.78 10.99
N ASP A 138 5.21 -13.97 11.42
CA ASP A 138 6.60 -14.25 11.83
C ASP A 138 7.66 -13.92 10.75
N ASP A 139 7.24 -13.88 9.49
CA ASP A 139 8.10 -13.64 8.33
C ASP A 139 8.25 -12.16 7.92
N HIS A 140 7.63 -11.19 8.63
CA HIS A 140 7.67 -9.76 8.25
C HIS A 140 8.00 -8.84 9.43
N ASP A 141 8.77 -7.79 9.15
CA ASP A 141 9.27 -6.87 10.18
C ASP A 141 8.28 -5.75 10.53
N GLU A 142 7.45 -5.32 9.56
CA GLU A 142 6.46 -4.24 9.75
C GLU A 142 5.07 -4.68 9.27
N ILE A 143 4.23 -5.16 10.20
CA ILE A 143 2.84 -5.57 9.92
C ILE A 143 1.80 -4.77 10.72
N GLY A 144 0.77 -4.30 10.00
CA GLY A 144 -0.48 -3.85 10.59
C GLY A 144 -1.60 -4.84 10.31
N TYR A 145 -2.37 -5.19 11.34
CA TYR A 145 -3.61 -5.96 11.19
C TYR A 145 -4.80 -5.03 11.34
N SER A 146 -5.86 -5.27 10.57
CA SER A 146 -7.16 -4.68 10.85
C SER A 146 -8.29 -5.66 10.62
N SER A 147 -9.10 -5.84 11.68
CA SER A 147 -10.29 -6.69 11.66
C SER A 147 -11.56 -5.90 11.92
N THR A 148 -12.63 -6.35 11.27
CA THR A 148 -13.98 -5.79 11.37
C THR A 148 -14.79 -6.39 12.52
N ALA A 149 -14.17 -7.21 13.37
CA ALA A 149 -14.86 -7.96 14.41
C ALA A 149 -15.77 -7.05 15.25
N ASN A 150 -17.07 -7.23 15.03
CA ASN A 150 -18.20 -6.49 15.56
C ASN A 150 -18.21 -6.49 17.09
N ARG A 151 -17.47 -5.57 17.72
CA ARG A 151 -17.76 -5.11 19.08
C ARG A 151 -18.65 -3.88 18.96
N ARG A 152 -19.94 -4.05 19.27
CA ARG A 152 -20.95 -2.98 19.43
C ARG A 152 -20.30 -1.67 19.86
N GLY A 153 -20.51 -0.63 19.05
CA GLY A 153 -19.82 0.65 19.11
C GLY A 153 -19.67 1.21 20.52
N VAL A 154 -18.42 1.26 20.97
CA VAL A 154 -17.99 2.25 21.95
C VAL A 154 -16.96 3.09 21.22
N LEU A 155 -17.35 4.30 20.83
CA LEU A 155 -16.41 5.30 20.35
C LEU A 155 -15.33 5.48 21.43
N PRO A 156 -14.03 5.36 21.11
CA PRO A 156 -12.99 5.72 22.07
C PRO A 156 -13.20 7.18 22.45
N ARG A 157 -13.54 7.43 23.72
CA ARG A 157 -13.60 8.80 24.26
C ARG A 157 -12.23 9.42 24.09
N VAL A 158 -12.16 10.43 23.23
CA VAL A 158 -11.03 11.35 23.18
C VAL A 158 -11.16 12.24 24.42
N THR A 159 -10.41 11.95 25.46
CA THR A 159 -10.13 12.93 26.51
C THR A 159 -8.99 13.84 26.02
N ALA A 160 -9.30 15.13 25.90
CA ALA A 160 -8.34 16.20 25.69
C ALA A 160 -7.55 16.48 26.97
#